data_AF-A0A2J7RF18-F1
#
_entry.id   AF-A0A2J7RF18-F1
#
_cell.length_a   1.000
_cell.length_b   1.000
_cell.length_c   1.000
_cell.angle_alpha   90.00
_cell.angle_beta   90.00
_cell.angle_gamma   90.00
#
_symmetry.space_group_name_H-M   'P 1'
#
loop_
_entity.id
_entity.type
_entity.pdbx_description
1 polymer ?
#
loop_
_entity_poly.entity_id
_entity_poly.type
_entity_poly.pdbx_seq_one_letter_code
_entity_poly.pdbx_strand_id
1 'polypeptide(L)'
;MYPKLYTSVARQASPSPGGGNLTSDKAAGVVLTAVARELFKADVTWGKVVSLFAVAGGLGVDCVRQGHHEYLQGLLEAMGEVLEEELAAWIVGNGGWVSRM
;
A
#
# COMPACT_ATOMS: atom_id res chain seq x y z
N MET A 1 -5.06 8.63 -15.06
CA MET A 1 -4.00 8.23 -14.11
C MET A 1 -3.53 9.48 -13.37
N TYR A 2 -3.58 9.51 -12.04
CA TYR A 2 -3.33 10.71 -11.21
C TYR A 2 -2.05 10.57 -10.38
N PRO A 3 -0.86 10.74 -10.96
CA PRO A 3 0.42 10.43 -10.31
C PRO A 3 0.68 11.23 -9.03
N LYS A 4 0.13 12.44 -8.91
CA LYS A 4 0.29 13.29 -7.73
C LYS A 4 -0.39 12.75 -6.47
N LEU A 5 -1.36 11.84 -6.60
CA LEU A 5 -2.02 11.20 -5.44
C LEU A 5 -1.11 10.18 -4.73
N TYR A 6 -0.12 9.62 -5.44
CA TYR A 6 0.75 8.57 -4.92
C TYR A 6 2.16 9.06 -4.58
N THR A 7 2.41 10.37 -4.69
CA THR A 7 3.68 10.99 -4.28
C THR A 7 3.62 11.42 -2.83
N SER A 8 4.65 11.09 -2.04
CA SER A 8 4.75 11.45 -0.62
C SER A 8 3.65 10.85 0.26
N VAL A 9 3.36 9.56 0.06
CA VAL A 9 2.35 8.81 0.82
C VAL A 9 2.70 8.81 2.32
N ALA A 10 3.97 8.59 2.68
CA ALA A 10 4.38 8.60 4.08
C ALA A 10 4.09 9.95 4.76
N ARG A 11 4.24 11.06 4.03
CA ARG A 11 3.94 12.42 4.53
C ARG A 11 2.45 12.65 4.75
N GLN A 12 1.60 12.01 3.94
CA GLN A 12 0.15 12.22 3.99
C GLN A 12 -0.55 11.25 4.96
N ALA A 13 0.04 10.09 5.22
CA ALA A 13 -0.61 9.01 5.96
C ALA A 13 0.07 8.65 7.30
N SER A 14 1.27 9.16 7.59
CA SER A 14 1.91 8.93 8.89
C SER A 14 1.24 9.79 9.99
N PRO A 15 0.87 9.22 11.15
CA PRO A 15 0.30 9.96 12.28
C PRO A 15 1.35 10.76 13.07
N SER A 16 2.63 10.74 12.68
CA SER A 16 3.71 11.37 13.45
C SER A 16 3.71 12.91 13.32
N PRO A 17 3.73 13.66 14.44
CA PRO A 17 3.84 15.12 14.42
C PRO A 17 5.24 15.51 13.93
N GLY A 18 5.38 15.75 12.63
CA GLY A 18 6.66 15.99 11.96
C GLY A 18 6.65 15.72 10.46
N GLY A 19 5.62 15.03 9.95
CA GLY A 19 5.37 14.91 8.51
C GLY A 19 6.39 14.03 7.78
N GLY A 20 6.06 12.76 7.60
CA GLY A 20 6.67 11.91 6.58
C GLY A 20 7.85 11.05 6.98
N ASN A 21 8.38 11.18 8.21
CA ASN A 21 9.40 10.25 8.69
C ASN A 21 8.78 8.91 9.09
N LEU A 22 9.30 7.82 8.52
CA LEU A 22 9.01 6.46 8.92
C LEU A 22 9.83 6.19 10.19
N THR A 23 9.18 6.21 11.34
CA THR A 23 9.86 6.12 12.64
C THR A 23 10.10 4.68 13.12
N SER A 24 9.66 3.68 12.35
CA SER A 24 9.83 2.26 12.63
C SER A 24 9.68 1.44 11.34
N ASP A 25 10.34 0.28 11.33
CA ASP A 25 10.22 -0.82 10.36
C ASP A 25 8.79 -1.28 10.09
N LYS A 26 7.90 -1.15 11.07
CA LYS A 26 6.48 -1.49 10.93
C LYS A 26 5.62 -0.34 10.44
N ALA A 27 6.11 0.90 10.48
CA ALA A 27 5.30 2.08 10.19
C ALA A 27 4.74 2.06 8.76
N ALA A 28 5.56 1.69 7.77
CA ALA A 28 5.14 1.60 6.37
C ALA A 28 4.06 0.52 6.17
N GLY A 29 4.24 -0.66 6.79
CA GLY A 29 3.25 -1.74 6.76
C GLY A 29 1.92 -1.33 7.41
N VAL A 30 1.96 -0.74 8.60
CA VAL A 30 0.76 -0.24 9.30
C VAL A 30 0.00 0.78 8.46
N VAL A 31 0.72 1.72 7.82
CA VAL A 31 0.09 2.69 6.90
C VAL A 31 -0.56 1.97 5.72
N LEU A 32 0.13 1.02 5.11
CA LEU A 32 -0.41 0.27 3.97
C LEU A 32 -1.69 -0.49 4.34
N THR A 33 -1.69 -1.22 5.46
CA THR A 33 -2.87 -1.97 5.94
C THR A 33 -4.03 -1.04 6.27
N ALA A 34 -3.77 0.13 6.88
CA ALA A 34 -4.81 1.11 7.16
C ALA A 34 -5.43 1.68 5.86
N VAL A 35 -4.59 1.98 4.87
CA VAL A 35 -5.06 2.43 3.55
C VAL A 35 -5.87 1.34 2.87
N ALA A 36 -5.42 0.08 2.89
CA ALA A 36 -6.13 -1.04 2.29
C ALA A 36 -7.55 -1.21 2.87
N ARG A 37 -7.65 -1.21 4.21
CA ARG A 37 -8.93 -1.34 4.91
C ARG A 37 -9.95 -0.27 4.50
N GLU A 38 -9.51 0.99 4.43
CA GLU A 38 -10.42 2.07 4.01
C GLU A 38 -10.74 2.00 2.52
N LEU A 39 -9.75 1.63 1.69
CA LEU A 39 -9.92 1.57 0.24
C LEU A 39 -10.94 0.50 -0.17
N PHE A 40 -10.93 -0.66 0.49
CA PHE A 40 -11.77 -1.82 0.16
C PHE A 40 -13.06 -1.94 0.97
N LYS A 41 -13.30 -1.05 1.93
CA LYS A 41 -14.47 -1.07 2.83
C LYS A 41 -15.83 -1.09 2.13
N ALA A 42 -15.98 -0.38 1.01
CA ALA A 42 -17.25 -0.26 0.30
C ALA A 42 -17.39 -1.28 -0.84
N ASP A 43 -16.36 -1.36 -1.69
CA ASP A 43 -16.31 -2.18 -2.88
C ASP A 43 -14.85 -2.36 -3.33
N VAL A 44 -14.55 -3.46 -4.02
CA VAL A 44 -13.25 -3.69 -4.63
C VAL A 44 -13.38 -3.53 -6.15
N THR A 45 -12.42 -2.81 -6.74
CA THR A 45 -12.29 -2.63 -8.19
C THR A 45 -10.82 -2.74 -8.59
N TRP A 46 -10.55 -3.08 -9.85
CA TRP A 46 -9.17 -3.10 -10.35
C TRP A 46 -8.44 -1.75 -10.17
N GLY A 47 -9.15 -0.63 -10.29
CA GLY A 47 -8.59 0.70 -10.02
C GLY A 47 -8.11 0.86 -8.57
N LYS A 48 -8.84 0.31 -7.61
CA LYS A 48 -8.44 0.28 -6.19
C LYS A 48 -7.28 -0.69 -5.95
N VAL A 49 -7.29 -1.87 -6.59
CA VAL A 49 -6.16 -2.81 -6.53
C VAL A 49 -4.87 -2.12 -7.01
N VAL A 50 -4.89 -1.49 -8.19
CA VAL A 50 -3.73 -0.73 -8.71
C VAL A 50 -3.32 0.41 -7.77
N SER A 51 -4.28 1.09 -7.15
CA SER A 51 -4.00 2.15 -6.18
C SER A 51 -3.22 1.66 -4.97
N LEU A 52 -3.55 0.47 -4.45
CA LEU A 52 -2.80 -0.15 -3.34
C LEU A 52 -1.33 -0.40 -3.72
N PHE A 53 -1.06 -0.95 -4.90
CA PHE A 53 0.32 -1.16 -5.38
C PHE A 53 1.07 0.17 -5.53
N ALA A 54 0.41 1.22 -6.01
CA ALA A 54 1.01 2.54 -6.13
C ALA A 54 1.35 3.15 -4.75
N VAL A 55 0.47 2.95 -3.75
CA VAL A 55 0.71 3.35 -2.35
C VAL A 55 1.92 2.58 -1.77
N ALA A 56 1.97 1.26 -1.93
CA ALA A 56 3.09 0.44 -1.48
C ALA A 56 4.40 0.87 -2.17
N GLY A 57 4.38 1.12 -3.48
CA GLY A 57 5.55 1.62 -4.20
C GLY A 57 6.03 2.99 -3.71
N GLY A 58 5.10 3.90 -3.41
CA GLY A 58 5.41 5.20 -2.81
C GLY A 58 6.07 5.08 -1.43
N LEU A 59 5.52 4.22 -0.57
CA LEU A 59 6.10 3.91 0.74
C LEU A 59 7.49 3.29 0.62
N GLY A 60 7.70 2.37 -0.32
CA GLY A 60 9.01 1.76 -0.55
C GLY A 60 10.07 2.76 -1.02
N VAL A 61 9.70 3.69 -1.91
CA VAL A 61 10.58 4.81 -2.31
C VAL A 61 10.91 5.71 -1.11
N ASP A 62 9.93 5.99 -0.25
CA ASP A 62 10.12 6.79 0.96
C ASP A 62 11.08 6.07 1.95
N CYS A 63 10.95 4.74 2.14
CA CYS A 63 11.88 3.94 2.95
C CYS A 63 13.34 4.11 2.48
N VAL A 64 13.60 3.93 1.18
CA VAL A 64 14.96 4.03 0.61
C VAL A 64 15.49 5.46 0.71
N ARG A 65 14.67 6.47 0.42
CA ARG A 65 15.09 7.88 0.49
C ARG A 65 15.43 8.35 1.90
N GLN A 66 14.79 7.76 2.91
CA GLN A 66 15.05 8.07 4.32
C GLN A 66 16.21 7.25 4.91
N GLY A 67 16.85 6.38 4.11
CA GLY A 67 17.95 5.52 4.56
C GLY A 67 17.51 4.22 5.24
N HIS A 68 16.21 3.96 5.29
CA HIS A 68 15.59 2.82 5.99
C HIS A 68 15.17 1.70 5.03
N HIS A 69 16.10 1.22 4.21
CA HIS A 69 15.87 0.13 3.26
C HIS A 69 15.45 -1.18 3.94
N GLU A 70 15.88 -1.39 5.19
CA GLU A 70 15.50 -2.52 6.02
C GLU A 70 13.99 -2.58 6.33
N TYR A 71 13.26 -1.47 6.15
CA TYR A 71 11.80 -1.41 6.37
C TYR A 71 11.00 -1.98 5.19
N LEU A 72 11.65 -2.22 4.05
CA LEU A 72 11.00 -2.80 2.87
C LEU A 72 10.45 -4.20 3.14
N GLN A 73 11.11 -4.98 4.00
CA GLN A 73 10.63 -6.32 4.33
C GLN A 73 9.26 -6.27 5.02
N GLY A 74 9.12 -5.46 6.07
CA GLY A 74 7.83 -5.31 6.78
C GLY A 74 6.73 -4.73 5.90
N LEU A 75 7.08 -3.87 4.93
CA LEU A 75 6.13 -3.38 3.94
C LEU A 75 5.64 -4.49 2.99
N LEU A 76 6.54 -5.37 2.54
CA LEU A 76 6.20 -6.49 1.66
C LEU A 76 5.36 -7.55 2.39
N GLU A 77 5.68 -7.83 3.66
CA GLU A 77 4.89 -8.72 4.52
C GLU A 77 3.46 -8.19 4.65
N ALA A 78 3.29 -6.92 5.01
CA ALA A 78 1.96 -6.30 5.10
C ALA A 78 1.20 -6.29 3.77
N MET A 79 1.90 -6.09 2.64
CA MET A 79 1.29 -6.18 1.31
C MET A 79 0.80 -7.61 1.02
N GLY A 80 1.58 -8.62 1.40
CA GLY A 80 1.22 -10.02 1.28
C GLY A 80 -0.04 -10.36 2.05
N GLU A 81 -0.12 -9.95 3.32
CA GLU A 81 -1.29 -10.14 4.17
C GLU A 81 -2.54 -9.50 3.56
N VAL A 82 -2.46 -8.24 3.11
CA VAL A 82 -3.60 -7.58 2.44
C VAL A 82 -4.03 -8.32 1.17
N LEU A 83 -3.07 -8.82 0.38
CA LEU A 83 -3.38 -9.56 -0.84
C LEU A 83 -4.09 -10.88 -0.52
N GLU A 84 -3.63 -11.59 0.50
CA GLU A 84 -4.18 -12.89 0.91
C GLU A 84 -5.55 -12.75 1.56
N GLU A 85 -5.68 -11.82 2.52
CA GLU A 85 -6.88 -11.70 3.36
C GLU A 85 -8.01 -10.91 2.68
N GLU A 86 -7.68 -9.80 2.00
CA GLU A 86 -8.69 -8.85 1.50
C GLU A 86 -8.98 -9.03 0.00
N LEU A 87 -7.97 -9.43 -0.80
CA LEU A 87 -8.06 -9.36 -2.26
C LEU A 87 -8.11 -10.72 -2.96
N ALA A 88 -7.56 -11.79 -2.41
CA ALA A 88 -7.41 -13.07 -3.11
C ALA A 88 -8.76 -13.60 -3.64
N ALA A 89 -9.77 -13.66 -2.79
CA ALA A 89 -11.10 -14.14 -3.16
C ALA A 89 -11.75 -13.27 -4.24
N TRP A 90 -11.64 -11.95 -4.12
CA TRP A 90 -12.20 -11.02 -5.10
C TRP A 90 -11.50 -11.15 -6.46
N ILE A 91 -10.17 -11.21 -6.47
CA ILE A 91 -9.38 -11.33 -7.70
C ILE A 91 -9.72 -12.62 -8.45
N VAL A 92 -9.81 -13.75 -7.74
CA VAL A 92 -10.24 -15.03 -8.34
C VAL A 92 -11.66 -14.91 -8.89
N GLY A 93 -12.58 -14.31 -8.14
CA GLY A 93 -13.95 -14.06 -8.58
C GLY A 93 -14.08 -13.13 -9.80
N ASN A 94 -13.04 -12.34 -10.11
CA ASN A 94 -13.01 -11.38 -11.22
C ASN A 94 -12.10 -11.82 -12.39
N GLY A 95 -11.85 -13.13 -12.53
CA GLY A 95 -11.10 -13.70 -13.65
C GLY A 95 -9.59 -13.76 -13.44
N GLY A 96 -9.12 -13.52 -12.21
CA GLY A 96 -7.71 -13.53 -11.85
C GLY A 96 -6.95 -12.31 -12.39
N TRP A 97 -5.63 -12.29 -12.15
CA TRP A 97 -4.75 -11.18 -12.56
C TRP A 97 -4.65 -10.98 -14.08
N VAL A 98 -4.84 -12.04 -14.86
CA VAL A 98 -4.72 -12.04 -16.33
C VAL A 98 -6.11 -12.08 -16.99
N SER A 99 -7.15 -11.64 -16.28
CA SER A 99 -8.50 -11.55 -16.83
C SER A 99 -8.42 -10.85 -18.19
N ARG A 100 -8.60 -11.63 -19.26
CA ARG A 100 -8.42 -11.17 -20.64
C ARG A 100 -9.49 -10.11 -20.88
N MET A 101 -9.06 -8.91 -21.28
CA MET A 101 -9.94 -7.98 -21.98
C MET A 101 -10.58 -8.66 -23.19
#